data_AF-A0A7C6A0U1-F1
#
_entry.id   AF-A0A7C6A0U1-F1
#
_cell.length_a   1.000
_cell.length_b   1.000
_cell.length_c   1.000
_cell.angle_alpha   90.00
_cell.angle_beta   90.00
_cell.angle_gamma   90.00
#
_symmetry.space_group_name_H-M   'P 1'
#
loop_
_entity.id
_entity.type
_entity.pdbx_description
1 polymer ?
#
loop_
_entity_poly.entity_id
_entity_poly.type
_entity_poly.pdbx_seq_one_letter_code
_entity_poly.pdbx_strand_id
1 'polypeptide(L)'
;MKLLLLAVVLLAPSFQLKRDFLTADEADQIRQAQDPNERLKLYLQFARRRLELVNQTLQKPTPGRSALVHDTLEDYERIIDAIDTVIEDALKRQLPVEEGIKAVAEAEKQFIALLEQIQAAEAPDLSRFEFALTQALETTRDSFELAQEDISQRSQQVAERLEQEKKQREALMQPKDLEEKRAAEKKQAEQQQKRKAPTLLRKGETLKKRP
;
A
#
# COMPACT_ATOMS: atom_id res chain seq x y z
N MET A 1 36.15 -2.72 54.19
CA MET A 1 34.83 -3.26 53.79
C MET A 1 34.38 -2.47 52.57
N LYS A 2 34.76 -2.87 51.35
CA LYS A 2 33.88 -3.54 50.37
C LYS A 2 32.45 -2.97 50.35
N LEU A 3 32.19 -2.04 49.44
CA LEU A 3 30.85 -1.83 48.89
C LEU A 3 30.99 -1.65 47.37
N LEU A 4 30.54 -2.71 46.71
CA LEU A 4 30.50 -2.94 45.28
C LEU A 4 29.34 -2.10 44.73
N LEU A 5 29.64 -1.09 43.91
CA LEU A 5 28.60 -0.27 43.27
C LEU A 5 28.25 -0.93 41.93
N LEU A 6 27.07 -1.54 41.92
CA LEU A 6 26.46 -2.28 40.82
C LEU A 6 26.15 -1.31 39.66
N ALA A 7 26.88 -1.43 38.55
CA ALA A 7 26.57 -0.73 37.30
C ALA A 7 25.36 -1.41 36.64
N VAL A 8 24.18 -0.79 36.75
CA VAL A 8 23.01 -1.13 35.95
C VAL A 8 23.22 -0.52 34.56
N VAL A 9 23.62 -1.34 33.60
CA VAL A 9 23.59 -0.99 32.18
C VAL A 9 22.11 -0.96 31.75
N LEU A 10 21.54 0.24 31.61
CA LEU A 10 20.30 0.41 30.88
C LEU A 10 20.56 0.06 29.40
N LEU A 11 20.14 -1.13 28.98
CA LEU A 11 19.81 -1.37 27.57
C LEU A 11 18.56 -0.53 27.26
N ALA A 12 18.76 0.69 26.78
CA ALA A 12 17.70 1.40 26.08
C ALA A 12 17.39 0.60 24.80
N PRO A 13 16.14 0.18 24.54
CA PRO A 13 15.80 -0.35 23.23
C PRO A 13 16.05 0.78 22.23
N SER A 14 16.93 0.51 21.27
CA SER A 14 17.07 1.35 20.09
C SER A 14 15.71 1.32 19.38
N PHE A 15 14.85 2.30 19.68
CA PHE A 15 13.77 2.62 18.79
C PHE A 15 14.44 3.08 17.51
N GLN A 16 14.66 2.16 16.56
CA GLN A 16 14.93 2.52 15.18
C GLN A 16 13.76 3.40 14.78
N LEU A 17 14.01 4.71 14.75
CA LEU A 17 13.12 5.67 14.16
C LEU A 17 12.95 5.18 12.72
N LYS A 18 11.83 4.52 12.42
CA LYS A 18 11.54 4.07 11.06
C LYS A 18 11.60 5.34 10.22
N ARG A 19 12.61 5.44 9.37
CA ARG A 19 12.68 6.56 8.44
C ARG A 19 11.42 6.50 7.59
N ASP A 20 10.68 7.60 7.54
CA ASP A 20 9.56 7.72 6.62
C ASP A 20 10.11 7.76 5.19
N PHE A 21 9.64 6.85 4.35
CA PHE A 21 10.05 6.73 2.95
C PHE A 21 9.47 7.86 2.08
N LEU A 22 8.41 8.50 2.57
CA LEU A 22 7.85 9.72 2.03
C LEU A 22 8.38 10.92 2.82
N THR A 23 8.66 12.00 2.10
CA THR A 23 8.82 13.32 2.72
C THR A 23 7.49 13.80 3.32
N ALA A 24 7.56 14.77 4.23
CA ALA A 24 6.36 15.33 4.85
C ALA A 24 5.34 15.87 3.82
N ASP A 25 5.83 16.54 2.78
CA ASP A 25 5.00 17.07 1.70
C ASP A 25 4.38 15.94 0.84
N GLU A 26 5.16 14.93 0.48
CA GLU A 26 4.64 13.74 -0.23
C GLU A 26 3.54 13.03 0.59
N ALA A 27 3.76 12.89 1.90
CA ALA A 27 2.76 12.32 2.80
C ALA A 27 1.50 13.20 2.92
N ASP A 28 1.64 14.53 2.90
CA ASP A 28 0.52 15.46 2.88
C ASP A 28 -0.30 15.33 1.59
N GLN A 29 0.36 15.22 0.43
CA GLN A 29 -0.30 15.03 -0.87
C GLN A 29 -1.12 13.74 -0.90
N ILE A 30 -0.56 12.62 -0.40
CA ILE A 30 -1.28 11.34 -0.32
C ILE A 30 -2.47 11.43 0.64
N ARG A 31 -2.36 12.16 1.75
CA ARG A 31 -3.48 12.35 2.69
C ARG A 31 -4.63 13.15 2.09
N GLN A 32 -4.34 14.07 1.17
CA GLN A 32 -5.34 14.88 0.50
C GLN A 32 -6.04 14.11 -0.64
N ALA A 33 -5.30 13.29 -1.38
CA ALA A 33 -5.86 12.47 -2.45
C ALA A 33 -6.75 11.35 -1.88
N GLN A 34 -8.07 11.47 -2.06
CA GLN A 34 -9.03 10.46 -1.62
C GLN A 34 -9.30 9.39 -2.70
N ASP A 35 -9.17 9.76 -3.97
CA ASP A 35 -9.37 8.85 -5.09
C ASP A 35 -8.16 7.90 -5.24
N PRO A 36 -8.37 6.58 -5.38
CA PRO A 36 -7.28 5.62 -5.49
C PRO A 36 -6.43 5.85 -6.75
N ASN A 37 -7.01 6.23 -7.90
CA ASN A 37 -6.23 6.50 -9.11
C ASN A 37 -5.34 7.72 -8.94
N GLU A 38 -5.83 8.76 -8.28
CA GLU A 38 -5.03 9.95 -7.94
C GLU A 38 -3.87 9.59 -6.99
N ARG A 39 -4.13 8.80 -5.94
CA ARG A 39 -3.08 8.32 -5.03
C ARG A 39 -2.02 7.50 -5.75
N LEU A 40 -2.42 6.62 -6.67
CA LEU A 40 -1.49 5.83 -7.48
C LEU A 40 -0.62 6.72 -8.36
N LYS A 41 -1.19 7.72 -9.02
CA LYS A 41 -0.43 8.70 -9.81
C LYS A 41 0.64 9.41 -8.98
N LEU A 42 0.31 9.82 -7.75
CA LEU A 42 1.25 10.45 -6.83
C LEU A 42 2.39 9.50 -6.44
N TYR A 43 2.08 8.28 -6.02
CA TYR A 43 3.11 7.30 -5.69
C TYR A 43 4.04 7.00 -6.88
N LEU A 44 3.50 6.87 -8.10
CA LEU A 44 4.32 6.68 -9.30
C LEU A 44 5.27 7.85 -9.56
N GLN A 45 4.83 9.08 -9.31
CA GLN A 45 5.71 10.25 -9.37
C GLN A 45 6.84 10.17 -8.34
N PHE A 46 6.53 9.74 -7.12
CA PHE A 46 7.51 9.64 -6.05
C PHE A 46 8.54 8.53 -6.32
N ALA A 47 8.07 7.35 -6.77
CA ALA A 47 8.91 6.24 -7.21
C ALA A 47 9.88 6.68 -8.30
N ARG A 48 9.37 7.38 -9.33
CA ARG A 48 10.20 7.95 -10.40
C ARG A 48 11.28 8.89 -9.86
N ARG A 49 10.92 9.80 -8.95
CA ARG A 49 11.90 10.72 -8.33
C ARG A 49 12.98 9.99 -7.54
N ARG A 50 12.66 8.88 -6.86
CA ARG A 50 13.65 8.06 -6.16
C ARG A 50 14.63 7.40 -7.15
N LEU A 51 14.16 6.84 -8.26
CA LEU A 51 15.04 6.27 -9.29
C LEU A 51 15.90 7.34 -9.99
N GLU A 52 15.35 8.53 -10.25
CA GLU A 52 16.11 9.67 -10.79
C GLU A 52 17.23 10.10 -9.82
N LEU A 53 16.94 10.13 -8.51
CA LEU A 53 17.94 10.42 -7.48
C LEU A 53 19.03 9.36 -7.44
N VAL A 54 18.68 8.06 -7.53
CA VAL A 54 19.67 6.97 -7.63
C VAL A 54 20.59 7.21 -8.83
N ASN A 55 20.02 7.42 -10.01
CA ASN A 55 20.80 7.67 -11.23
C ASN A 55 21.72 8.89 -11.12
N GLN A 56 21.19 10.01 -10.61
CA GLN A 56 21.98 11.23 -10.42
C GLN A 56 23.14 11.01 -9.43
N THR A 57 22.89 10.26 -8.36
CA THR A 57 23.90 9.98 -7.34
C THR A 57 24.99 9.06 -7.91
N LEU A 58 24.63 8.05 -8.72
CA LEU A 58 25.59 7.17 -9.38
C LEU A 58 26.49 7.89 -10.40
N GLN A 59 26.04 9.01 -10.98
CA GLN A 59 26.87 9.80 -11.90
C GLN A 59 27.94 10.65 -11.21
N LYS A 60 27.78 10.96 -9.91
CA LYS A 60 28.69 11.86 -9.18
C LYS A 60 29.40 11.12 -8.05
N PRO A 61 30.74 11.05 -8.03
CA PRO A 61 31.45 10.44 -6.92
C PRO A 61 31.41 11.38 -5.70
N THR A 62 30.58 11.05 -4.72
CA THR A 62 30.46 11.77 -3.45
C THR A 62 30.69 10.84 -2.26
N PRO A 63 31.27 11.34 -1.14
CA PRO A 63 31.34 10.56 0.09
C PRO A 63 29.94 10.13 0.54
N GLY A 64 29.81 8.87 0.97
CA GLY A 64 28.52 8.32 1.42
C GLY A 64 27.53 7.98 0.30
N ARG A 65 27.92 8.13 -0.98
CA ARG A 65 27.07 7.80 -2.14
C ARG A 65 26.37 6.45 -2.02
N SER A 66 27.11 5.38 -1.74
CA SER A 66 26.57 4.02 -1.76
C SER A 66 25.49 3.82 -0.70
N ALA A 67 25.65 4.46 0.48
CA ALA A 67 24.65 4.44 1.53
C ALA A 67 23.38 5.22 1.11
N LEU A 68 23.56 6.39 0.48
CA LEU A 68 22.41 7.15 -0.04
C LEU A 68 21.66 6.37 -1.13
N VAL A 69 22.35 5.69 -2.03
CA VAL A 69 21.74 4.86 -3.07
C VAL A 69 20.96 3.70 -2.45
N HIS A 70 21.59 2.96 -1.54
CA HIS A 70 20.94 1.88 -0.79
C HIS A 70 19.63 2.35 -0.16
N ASP A 71 19.72 3.41 0.63
CA ASP A 71 18.59 4.01 1.32
C ASP A 71 17.49 4.48 0.37
N THR A 72 17.87 5.07 -0.76
CA THR A 72 16.90 5.56 -1.76
C THR A 72 16.18 4.40 -2.45
N LEU A 73 16.87 3.26 -2.66
CA LEU A 73 16.28 2.04 -3.20
C LEU A 73 15.29 1.40 -2.20
N GLU A 74 15.60 1.40 -0.90
CA GLU A 74 14.64 0.97 0.13
C GLU A 74 13.41 1.88 0.17
N ASP A 75 13.59 3.20 0.05
CA ASP A 75 12.45 4.13 -0.01
C ASP A 75 11.60 3.89 -1.26
N TYR A 76 12.23 3.61 -2.40
CA TYR A 76 11.55 3.24 -3.64
C TYR A 76 10.74 1.95 -3.48
N GLU A 77 11.33 0.89 -2.92
CA GLU A 77 10.65 -0.38 -2.66
C GLU A 77 9.39 -0.19 -1.81
N ARG A 78 9.49 0.59 -0.73
CA ARG A 78 8.35 0.94 0.14
C ARG A 78 7.25 1.72 -0.59
N ILE A 79 7.58 2.48 -1.64
CA ILE A 79 6.58 3.16 -2.47
C ILE A 79 5.83 2.15 -3.35
N ILE A 80 6.51 1.14 -3.90
CA ILE A 80 5.87 0.07 -4.67
C ILE A 80 4.92 -0.75 -3.78
N ASP A 81 5.36 -1.14 -2.57
CA ASP A 81 4.47 -1.81 -1.59
C ASP A 81 3.22 -0.97 -1.26
N ALA A 82 3.38 0.35 -1.17
CA ALA A 82 2.29 1.26 -0.90
C ALA A 82 1.31 1.37 -2.09
N ILE A 83 1.81 1.28 -3.32
CA ILE A 83 1.00 1.18 -4.55
C ILE A 83 0.12 -0.07 -4.48
N ASP A 84 0.72 -1.23 -4.21
CA ASP A 84 -0.01 -2.50 -4.11
C ASP A 84 -1.07 -2.46 -3.00
N THR A 85 -0.74 -1.87 -1.86
CA THR A 85 -1.69 -1.69 -0.75
C THR A 85 -2.90 -0.84 -1.16
N VAL A 86 -2.69 0.24 -1.93
CA VAL A 86 -3.78 1.09 -2.43
C VAL A 86 -4.65 0.33 -3.43
N ILE A 87 -4.04 -0.43 -4.35
CA ILE A 87 -4.77 -1.27 -5.30
C ILE A 87 -5.62 -2.28 -4.54
N GLU A 88 -5.03 -3.03 -3.59
CA GLU A 88 -5.77 -4.00 -2.80
C GLU A 88 -6.93 -3.36 -2.02
N ASP A 89 -6.74 -2.24 -1.33
CA ASP A 89 -7.82 -1.58 -0.59
C ASP A 89 -8.94 -1.10 -1.53
N ALA A 90 -8.60 -0.60 -2.72
CA ALA A 90 -9.59 -0.21 -3.72
C ALA A 90 -10.40 -1.43 -4.21
N LEU A 91 -9.74 -2.55 -4.52
CA LEU A 91 -10.41 -3.80 -4.92
C LEU A 91 -11.30 -4.35 -3.78
N LYS A 92 -10.79 -4.36 -2.53
CA LYS A 92 -11.55 -4.78 -1.34
C LYS A 92 -12.83 -3.96 -1.16
N ARG A 93 -12.76 -2.66 -1.47
CA ARG A 93 -13.89 -1.72 -1.37
C ARG A 93 -14.71 -1.60 -2.65
N GLN A 94 -14.35 -2.32 -3.70
CA GLN A 94 -15.00 -2.25 -5.02
C GLN A 94 -15.01 -0.82 -5.59
N LEU A 95 -13.93 -0.07 -5.36
CA LEU A 95 -13.73 1.27 -5.90
C LEU A 95 -13.10 1.18 -7.30
N PRO A 96 -13.46 2.10 -8.23
CA PRO A 96 -12.84 2.15 -9.55
C PRO A 96 -11.35 2.48 -9.43
N VAL A 97 -10.49 1.63 -10.01
CA VAL A 97 -9.03 1.75 -9.90
C VAL A 97 -8.30 1.28 -11.18
N GLU A 98 -9.06 0.97 -12.23
CA GLU A 98 -8.56 0.36 -13.46
C GLU A 98 -7.59 1.29 -14.22
N GLU A 99 -7.83 2.60 -14.19
CA GLU A 99 -6.95 3.59 -14.81
C GLU A 99 -5.60 3.64 -14.08
N GLY A 100 -5.63 3.64 -12.74
CA GLY A 100 -4.46 3.63 -11.91
C GLY A 100 -3.62 2.37 -12.09
N ILE A 101 -4.23 1.19 -12.12
CA ILE A 101 -3.53 -0.08 -12.36
C ILE A 101 -2.83 -0.09 -13.73
N LYS A 102 -3.49 0.42 -14.79
CA LYS A 102 -2.85 0.54 -16.12
C LYS A 102 -1.65 1.46 -16.09
N ALA A 103 -1.77 2.62 -15.43
CA ALA A 103 -0.66 3.56 -15.28
C ALA A 103 0.50 2.95 -14.47
N VAL A 104 0.19 2.13 -13.46
CA VAL A 104 1.19 1.37 -12.68
C VAL A 104 1.94 0.39 -13.58
N ALA A 105 1.24 -0.45 -14.33
CA ALA A 105 1.88 -1.41 -15.25
C ALA A 105 2.79 -0.73 -16.28
N GLU A 106 2.35 0.40 -16.87
CA GLU A 106 3.17 1.16 -17.82
C GLU A 106 4.42 1.77 -17.18
N ALA A 107 4.30 2.29 -15.96
CA ALA A 107 5.39 2.90 -15.24
C ALA A 107 6.40 1.87 -14.72
N GLU A 108 5.93 0.76 -14.15
CA GLU A 108 6.78 -0.30 -13.60
C GLU A 108 7.61 -0.98 -14.69
N LYS A 109 7.05 -1.16 -15.89
CA LYS A 109 7.84 -1.59 -17.05
C LYS A 109 9.04 -0.67 -17.32
N GLN A 110 8.88 0.64 -17.16
CA GLN A 110 9.97 1.61 -17.31
C GLN A 110 10.94 1.53 -16.12
N PHE A 111 10.43 1.36 -14.91
CA PHE A 111 11.24 1.26 -13.69
C PHE A 111 12.12 0.01 -13.69
N ILE A 112 11.58 -1.14 -14.10
CA ILE A 112 12.33 -2.39 -14.30
C ILE A 112 13.50 -2.16 -15.25
N ALA A 113 13.24 -1.53 -16.41
CA ALA A 113 14.30 -1.23 -17.37
C ALA A 113 15.39 -0.32 -16.80
N LEU A 114 15.02 0.68 -15.98
CA LEU A 114 15.99 1.55 -15.31
C LEU A 114 16.82 0.81 -14.25
N LEU A 115 16.18 -0.02 -13.44
CA LEU A 115 16.85 -0.83 -12.41
C LEU A 115 17.82 -1.85 -13.04
N GLU A 116 17.42 -2.51 -14.12
CA GLU A 116 18.28 -3.41 -14.90
C GLU A 116 19.48 -2.66 -15.51
N GLN A 117 19.28 -1.44 -16.01
CA GLN A 117 20.38 -0.59 -16.49
C GLN A 117 21.36 -0.24 -15.37
N ILE A 118 20.86 0.09 -14.17
CA ILE A 118 21.71 0.37 -13.01
C ILE A 118 22.51 -0.88 -12.61
N GLN A 119 21.89 -2.05 -12.62
CA GLN A 119 22.54 -3.32 -12.31
C GLN A 119 23.64 -3.65 -13.34
N ALA A 120 23.35 -3.46 -14.63
CA ALA A 120 24.29 -3.72 -15.72
C ALA A 120 25.45 -2.72 -15.80
N ALA A 121 25.31 -1.53 -15.20
CA ALA A 121 26.37 -0.52 -15.19
C ALA A 121 27.56 -0.87 -14.29
N GLU A 122 27.45 -1.92 -13.45
CA GLU A 122 28.51 -2.45 -12.58
C GLU A 122 29.33 -1.36 -11.87
N ALA A 123 28.64 -0.53 -11.08
CA ALA A 123 29.29 0.54 -10.33
C ALA A 123 30.43 -0.02 -9.43
N PRO A 124 31.56 0.70 -9.25
CA PRO A 124 32.69 0.21 -8.43
C PRO A 124 32.33 -0.13 -6.98
N ASP A 125 31.26 0.46 -6.46
CA ASP A 125 30.72 0.29 -5.12
C ASP A 125 29.38 -0.48 -5.10
N LEU A 126 29.04 -1.18 -6.19
CA LEU A 126 27.78 -1.94 -6.35
C LEU A 126 27.51 -2.87 -5.17
N SER A 127 28.52 -3.60 -4.69
CA SER A 127 28.40 -4.56 -3.58
C SER A 127 27.86 -3.95 -2.28
N ARG A 128 27.85 -2.62 -2.14
CA ARG A 128 27.31 -1.91 -0.98
C ARG A 128 25.80 -1.69 -1.04
N PHE A 129 25.19 -1.75 -2.23
CA PHE A 129 23.75 -1.52 -2.44
C PHE A 129 23.10 -2.57 -3.36
N GLU A 130 23.85 -3.57 -3.81
CA GLU A 130 23.40 -4.64 -4.69
C GLU A 130 22.17 -5.36 -4.17
N PHE A 131 22.14 -5.66 -2.87
CA PHE A 131 20.99 -6.33 -2.25
C PHE A 131 19.71 -5.46 -2.34
N ALA A 132 19.80 -4.18 -1.99
CA ALA A 132 18.68 -3.25 -2.10
C ALA A 132 18.24 -3.06 -3.56
N LEU A 133 19.18 -3.05 -4.51
CA LEU A 133 18.88 -2.97 -5.95
C LEU A 133 18.13 -4.21 -6.45
N THR A 134 18.57 -5.40 -6.04
CA THR A 134 17.93 -6.67 -6.40
C THR A 134 16.53 -6.75 -5.79
N GLN A 135 16.35 -6.41 -4.51
CA GLN A 135 15.03 -6.37 -3.89
C GLN A 135 14.10 -5.37 -4.60
N ALA A 136 14.57 -4.16 -4.88
CA ALA A 136 13.79 -3.18 -5.61
C ALA A 136 13.35 -3.70 -6.99
N LEU A 137 14.22 -4.42 -7.71
CA LEU A 137 13.91 -5.02 -9.00
C LEU A 137 12.90 -6.17 -8.88
N GLU A 138 13.07 -7.06 -7.91
CA GLU A 138 12.17 -8.19 -7.65
C GLU A 138 10.78 -7.70 -7.24
N THR A 139 10.69 -6.82 -6.23
CA THR A 139 9.42 -6.22 -5.80
C THR A 139 8.70 -5.51 -6.94
N THR A 140 9.43 -4.79 -7.81
CA THR A 140 8.81 -4.12 -8.97
C THR A 140 8.32 -5.13 -10.01
N ARG A 141 9.03 -6.24 -10.23
CA ARG A 141 8.60 -7.30 -11.16
C ARG A 141 7.35 -8.00 -10.64
N ASP A 142 7.32 -8.34 -9.36
CA ASP A 142 6.17 -8.97 -8.71
C ASP A 142 4.94 -8.06 -8.79
N SER A 143 5.08 -6.77 -8.47
CA SER A 143 4.00 -5.79 -8.60
C SER A 143 3.54 -5.62 -10.06
N PHE A 144 4.48 -5.59 -11.02
CA PHE A 144 4.19 -5.49 -12.45
C PHE A 144 3.44 -6.71 -13.00
N GLU A 145 3.78 -7.91 -12.54
CA GLU A 145 3.04 -9.13 -12.87
C GLU A 145 1.61 -9.04 -12.35
N LEU A 146 1.42 -8.65 -11.09
CA LEU A 146 0.10 -8.45 -10.49
C LEU A 146 -0.71 -7.36 -11.22
N ALA A 147 -0.07 -6.26 -11.62
CA ALA A 147 -0.72 -5.16 -12.34
C ALA A 147 -1.21 -5.55 -13.73
N GLN A 148 -0.64 -6.60 -14.34
CA GLN A 148 -1.07 -7.12 -15.64
C GLN A 148 -2.18 -8.18 -15.58
N GLU A 149 -2.43 -8.77 -14.41
CA GLU A 149 -3.51 -9.74 -14.26
C GLU A 149 -4.89 -9.11 -14.53
N ASP A 150 -5.86 -9.97 -14.86
CA ASP A 150 -7.23 -9.52 -15.08
C ASP A 150 -7.85 -8.98 -13.78
N ILE A 151 -8.35 -7.73 -13.83
CA ILE A 151 -8.88 -7.01 -12.67
C ILE A 151 -10.11 -7.73 -12.09
N SER A 152 -10.93 -8.37 -12.92
CA SER A 152 -12.09 -9.13 -12.45
C SER A 152 -11.65 -10.37 -11.68
N GLN A 153 -10.63 -11.07 -12.17
CA GLN A 153 -10.02 -12.21 -11.47
C GLN A 153 -9.39 -11.78 -10.14
N ARG A 154 -8.60 -10.70 -10.13
CA ARG A 154 -8.01 -10.15 -8.89
C ARG A 154 -9.09 -9.74 -7.87
N SER A 155 -10.15 -9.08 -8.33
CA SER A 155 -11.28 -8.70 -7.47
C SER A 155 -11.94 -9.92 -6.83
N GLN A 156 -12.11 -11.01 -7.58
CA GLN A 156 -12.66 -12.27 -7.06
C GLN A 156 -11.73 -12.92 -6.03
N GLN A 157 -10.43 -13.03 -6.31
CA GLN A 157 -9.45 -13.59 -5.38
C GLN A 157 -9.40 -12.79 -4.06
N VAL A 158 -9.45 -11.47 -4.15
CA VAL A 158 -9.50 -10.59 -2.98
C VAL A 158 -10.79 -10.83 -2.18
N ALA A 159 -11.94 -10.95 -2.83
CA ALA A 159 -13.21 -11.25 -2.18
C ALA A 159 -13.20 -12.63 -1.49
N GLU A 160 -12.66 -13.66 -2.15
CA GLU A 160 -12.51 -15.01 -1.60
C GLU A 160 -11.59 -15.02 -0.38
N ARG A 161 -10.45 -14.32 -0.45
CA ARG A 161 -9.52 -14.16 0.69
C ARG A 161 -10.22 -13.53 1.89
N LEU A 162 -10.98 -12.46 1.68
CA LEU A 162 -11.76 -11.80 2.73
C LEU A 162 -12.82 -12.72 3.35
N GLU A 163 -13.51 -13.53 2.54
CA GLU A 163 -14.47 -14.51 3.05
C GLU A 163 -13.78 -15.60 3.88
N GLN A 164 -12.62 -16.08 3.44
CA GLN A 164 -11.82 -17.07 4.18
C GLN A 164 -11.34 -16.50 5.50
N GLU A 165 -10.77 -15.29 5.50
CA GLU A 165 -10.35 -14.59 6.72
C GLU A 165 -11.52 -14.36 7.68
N LYS A 166 -12.69 -13.99 7.17
CA LYS A 166 -13.91 -13.86 7.98
C LYS A 166 -14.31 -15.19 8.62
N LYS A 167 -14.33 -16.27 7.85
CA LYS A 167 -14.67 -17.63 8.34
C LYS A 167 -13.66 -18.10 9.38
N GLN A 168 -12.36 -17.91 9.14
CA GLN A 168 -11.30 -18.24 10.10
C GLN A 168 -11.45 -17.44 11.40
N ARG A 169 -11.70 -16.13 11.28
CA ARG A 169 -11.94 -15.27 12.44
C ARG A 169 -13.16 -15.72 13.24
N GLU A 170 -14.25 -16.07 12.56
CA GLU A 170 -15.46 -16.59 13.21
C GLU A 170 -15.24 -17.96 13.86
N ALA A 171 -14.45 -18.85 13.26
CA ALA A 171 -14.10 -20.14 13.84
C ALA A 171 -13.28 -20.02 15.14
N LEU A 172 -12.55 -18.91 15.31
CA LEU A 172 -11.75 -18.61 16.50
C LEU A 172 -12.52 -17.85 17.58
N MET A 173 -13.74 -17.37 17.30
CA MET A 173 -14.57 -16.65 18.28
C MET A 173 -15.24 -17.61 19.26
N GLN A 174 -15.54 -17.12 20.48
CA GLN A 174 -16.36 -17.89 21.40
C GLN A 174 -17.82 -17.93 20.92
N PRO A 175 -18.60 -18.98 21.25
CA PRO A 175 -20.00 -19.09 20.86
C PRO A 175 -20.85 -17.87 21.28
N LYS A 176 -20.57 -17.28 22.45
CA LYS A 176 -21.26 -16.08 22.94
C LYS A 176 -20.99 -14.86 22.05
N ASP A 177 -19.74 -14.64 21.66
CA ASP A 177 -19.36 -13.52 20.78
C ASP A 177 -19.99 -13.66 19.39
N LEU A 178 -20.11 -14.89 18.88
CA LEU A 178 -20.80 -15.19 17.62
C LEU A 178 -22.31 -14.91 17.72
N GLU A 179 -22.94 -15.29 18.82
CA GLU A 179 -24.36 -14.98 19.07
C GLU A 179 -24.60 -13.48 19.18
N GLU A 180 -23.74 -12.75 19.90
CA GLU A 180 -23.79 -11.30 20.02
C GLU A 180 -23.60 -10.60 18.66
N LYS A 181 -22.61 -11.04 17.87
CA LYS A 181 -22.38 -10.53 16.50
C LYS A 181 -23.60 -10.75 15.61
N ARG A 182 -24.16 -11.97 15.59
CA ARG A 182 -25.36 -12.30 14.80
C ARG A 182 -26.58 -11.50 15.26
N ALA A 183 -26.73 -11.28 16.56
CA ALA A 183 -27.81 -10.45 17.11
C ALA A 183 -27.65 -8.96 16.73
N ALA A 184 -26.42 -8.44 16.74
CA ALA A 184 -26.11 -7.08 16.31
C ALA A 184 -26.38 -6.88 14.81
N GLU A 185 -25.94 -7.81 13.96
CA GLU A 185 -26.20 -7.80 12.51
C GLU A 185 -27.71 -7.81 12.21
N LYS A 186 -28.49 -8.67 12.89
CA LYS A 186 -29.96 -8.69 12.76
C LYS A 186 -30.60 -7.35 13.15
N LYS A 187 -30.20 -6.77 14.28
CA LYS A 187 -30.71 -5.46 14.73
C LYS A 187 -30.37 -4.34 13.75
N GLN A 188 -29.17 -4.34 13.17
CA GLN A 188 -28.76 -3.37 12.15
C GLN A 188 -29.57 -3.52 10.86
N ALA A 189 -29.79 -4.76 10.39
CA ALA A 189 -30.60 -5.02 9.20
C ALA A 189 -32.07 -4.56 9.39
N GLU A 190 -32.66 -4.83 10.55
CA GLU A 190 -34.01 -4.35 10.89
C GLU A 190 -34.09 -2.81 10.97
N GLN A 191 -33.06 -2.15 11.52
CA GLN A 191 -33.00 -0.69 11.57
C GLN A 191 -32.85 -0.06 10.17
N GLN A 192 -32.03 -0.64 9.29
CA GLN A 192 -31.90 -0.18 7.91
C GLN A 192 -33.21 -0.33 7.13
N GLN A 193 -33.95 -1.43 7.35
CA GLN A 193 -35.27 -1.61 6.73
C GLN A 193 -36.31 -0.59 7.23
N LYS A 194 -36.25 -0.20 8.52
CA LYS A 194 -37.13 0.83 9.10
C LYS A 194 -36.78 2.26 8.69
N ARG A 195 -35.53 2.52 8.28
CA ARG A 195 -35.04 3.84 7.80
C ARG A 195 -35.30 4.12 6.32
N LYS A 196 -36.12 3.32 5.62
CA LYS A 196 -36.59 3.68 4.26
C LYS A 196 -37.20 5.09 4.31
N ALA A 197 -36.75 5.96 3.41
CA ALA A 197 -37.05 7.39 3.44
C ALA A 197 -38.56 7.67 3.49
N PRO A 198 -39.04 8.61 4.34
CA PRO A 198 -40.44 9.01 4.33
C PRO A 198 -40.80 9.54 2.92
N THR A 199 -41.85 8.97 2.33
CA THR A 199 -42.32 9.43 1.02
C THR A 199 -42.88 10.84 1.15
N LEU A 200 -42.43 11.77 0.29
CA LEU A 200 -43.00 13.11 0.16
C LEU A 200 -44.42 13.12 -0.43
N LEU A 201 -44.91 11.95 -0.85
CA LEU A 201 -46.24 11.77 -1.44
C LEU A 201 -47.31 11.90 -0.35
N ARG A 202 -48.32 12.72 -0.60
CA ARG A 202 -49.51 12.79 0.26
C ARG A 202 -50.35 11.52 0.08
N LYS A 203 -51.17 11.18 1.07
CA LYS A 203 -52.04 10.00 1.04
C LYS A 203 -52.97 10.06 -0.18
N GLY A 204 -52.68 9.24 -1.20
CA GLY A 204 -53.46 9.14 -2.45
C GLY A 204 -52.73 9.55 -3.74
N GLU A 205 -51.51 10.07 -3.68
CA GLU A 205 -50.75 10.43 -4.89
C GLU A 205 -49.86 9.26 -5.38
N THR A 206 -49.94 8.93 -6.67
CA THR A 206 -49.01 8.00 -7.34
C THR A 206 -48.15 8.75 -8.35
N LEU A 207 -46.86 8.40 -8.43
CA LEU A 207 -45.92 8.97 -9.39
C LEU A 207 -46.36 8.56 -10.81
N LYS A 208 -46.82 9.53 -11.59
CA LYS A 208 -47.19 9.33 -12.99
C LYS A 208 -45.93 8.91 -13.76
N LYS A 209 -45.89 7.68 -14.29
CA LYS A 209 -44.82 7.24 -15.19
C LYS A 209 -44.79 8.21 -16.39
N ARG A 210 -43.64 8.85 -16.59
CA ARG A 210 -43.41 9.71 -17.76
C ARG A 210 -43.26 8.81 -19.00
N PRO A 211 -43.83 9.19 -20.16
CA PRO A 211 -43.74 8.40 -21.40
C PRO A 211 -42.30 8.20 -21.86
#